data_AF-A0A1E5JP74-F1
#
_entry.id   AF-A0A1E5JP74-F1
#
_cell.length_a   1.000
_cell.length_b   1.000
_cell.length_c   1.000
_cell.angle_alpha   90.00
_cell.angle_beta   90.00
_cell.angle_gamma   90.00
#
_symmetry.space_group_name_H-M   'P 1'
#
loop_
_entity.id
_entity.type
_entity.pdbx_description
1 polymer ?
#
loop_
_entity_poly.entity_id
_entity_poly.type
_entity_poly.pdbx_seq_one_letter_code
_entity_poly.pdbx_strand_id
1 'polypeptide(L)'
;MVSNRSEIPQRSSETVTSMWPELNEAEQQLMTGRLQQWFADIEKNNNPGNNGTTLSLATRFLSYFGLKNAAEVFYFLKTAGGMETITMIARELMRQEEEIQSIREQNEEAMQKREHIVFLLMGLIAEREALAKNVDQLFRVEIERHLTKDKHAHTETISSRAVEIIDAMIDNYLSTIHALDLELNKLEEQLNEIEKEWIAIEEEEEQMEVYHEELHAHFDILNTFLAMPILSHPQENPAVFVERRRSILIQDLERYREQEALHRNTTSEDPKTQEKERRRICRHIKTIEHELNFHQAHLSQTVTNYEELFRLALEQTRSQIQELKSQTSFPRQLDTQIEGLQLREQGLVSALKVMRNKKILLNDQLEQVFDFSQARFIVKHEEAKCLIQKDDGSYALIPKDADPQKMTQEEWEQAKCNFNQEKVRIQTPRFNFMEKIQENLQKQIQRKEQHLSLREILQTQRSEMHRAREKMEETLSIAQTRKATLLSNPRLSQRSVLKPEPHASYKQIVEKFESLILTAPKKEDIEKVRDVVKNSSIPPESKGKLDKLIEQITPEKIMEPQKQRLQWLYSAKRTIMDSSPKPEVDPTKTMK
;
A
#
# COMPACT_ATOMS: atom_id res chain seq x y z
N MET A 1 25.71 59.86 -9.37
CA MET A 1 26.68 59.03 -10.13
C MET A 1 27.24 58.04 -9.12
N VAL A 2 27.09 56.72 -9.20
CA VAL A 2 26.95 55.80 -10.33
C VAL A 2 25.95 54.70 -9.94
N SER A 3 25.30 54.16 -10.96
CA SER A 3 24.30 53.09 -10.96
C SER A 3 24.96 51.72 -10.73
N ASN A 4 24.37 50.89 -9.85
CA ASN A 4 24.63 49.45 -9.86
C ASN A 4 23.33 48.75 -10.27
N ARG A 5 23.28 48.38 -11.55
CA ARG A 5 22.39 47.35 -12.10
C ARG A 5 22.82 46.00 -11.51
N SER A 6 21.91 45.33 -10.82
CA SER A 6 21.93 43.87 -10.72
C SER A 6 20.96 43.31 -11.75
N GLU A 7 21.49 42.42 -12.58
CA GLU A 7 20.80 41.71 -13.65
C GLU A 7 19.69 40.84 -13.07
N ILE A 8 18.50 40.95 -13.67
CA ILE A 8 17.35 40.09 -13.44
C ILE A 8 17.51 38.89 -14.39
N PRO A 9 17.44 37.64 -13.92
CA PRO A 9 17.33 36.50 -14.82
C PRO A 9 15.93 36.51 -15.48
N GLN A 10 15.90 36.54 -16.81
CA GLN A 10 14.69 36.35 -17.60
C GLN A 10 14.08 34.98 -17.28
N ARG A 11 12.89 34.98 -16.67
CA ARG A 11 12.00 33.81 -16.65
C ARG A 11 11.20 33.79 -17.95
N SER A 12 11.22 32.65 -18.62
CA SER A 12 10.40 32.31 -19.77
C SER A 12 8.91 32.40 -19.44
N SER A 13 8.16 33.15 -20.24
CA SER A 13 6.71 33.12 -20.30
C SER A 13 6.27 31.85 -21.04
N GLU A 14 5.84 30.82 -20.31
CA GLU A 14 5.06 29.74 -20.91
C GLU A 14 3.65 30.27 -21.17
N THR A 15 3.39 30.55 -22.44
CA THR A 15 2.10 30.97 -22.94
C THR A 15 1.30 29.69 -23.14
N VAL A 16 0.20 29.50 -22.41
CA VAL A 16 -0.69 28.34 -22.58
C VAL A 16 -1.34 28.49 -23.94
N THR A 17 -0.72 27.85 -24.92
CA THR A 17 -1.24 27.74 -26.27
C THR A 17 -2.13 26.51 -26.28
N SER A 18 -3.39 26.68 -26.68
CA SER A 18 -4.27 25.58 -27.04
C SER A 18 -3.50 24.61 -27.95
N MET A 19 -3.27 23.37 -27.53
CA MET A 19 -2.63 22.34 -28.37
C MET A 19 -3.62 21.68 -29.35
N TRP A 20 -4.90 22.06 -29.35
CA TRP A 20 -5.86 21.53 -30.31
C TRP A 20 -5.48 21.79 -31.79
N PRO A 21 -4.93 22.96 -32.17
CA PRO A 21 -4.35 23.17 -33.50
C PRO A 21 -2.99 22.50 -33.72
N GLU A 22 -2.35 21.93 -32.69
CA GLU A 22 -1.06 21.25 -32.80
C GLU A 22 -1.19 19.74 -33.05
N LEU A 23 -2.36 19.16 -32.78
CA LEU A 23 -2.70 17.78 -33.12
C LEU A 23 -3.01 17.67 -34.62
N ASN A 24 -2.37 16.72 -35.30
CA ASN A 24 -2.61 16.51 -36.72
C ASN A 24 -4.04 15.98 -36.94
N GLU A 25 -4.63 16.24 -38.11
CA GLU A 25 -6.06 15.95 -38.39
C GLU A 25 -6.40 14.46 -38.18
N ALA A 26 -5.42 13.57 -38.38
CA ALA A 26 -5.52 12.14 -38.11
C ALA A 26 -5.59 11.79 -36.60
N GLU A 27 -4.91 12.54 -35.74
CA GLU A 27 -4.87 12.31 -34.29
C GLU A 27 -6.16 12.80 -33.63
N GLN A 28 -6.71 13.91 -34.12
CA GLN A 28 -8.05 14.37 -33.75
C GLN A 28 -9.12 13.36 -34.15
N GLN A 29 -9.05 12.82 -35.37
CA GLN A 29 -9.98 11.76 -35.81
C GLN A 29 -9.82 10.46 -35.00
N LEU A 30 -8.60 10.08 -34.63
CA LEU A 30 -8.31 8.90 -33.80
C LEU A 30 -8.89 9.05 -32.38
N MET A 31 -8.72 10.22 -31.77
CA MET A 31 -9.29 10.57 -30.46
C MET A 31 -10.82 10.56 -30.47
N THR A 32 -11.42 11.13 -31.53
CA THR A 32 -12.87 11.16 -31.69
C THR A 32 -13.44 9.74 -31.90
N GLY A 33 -12.73 8.91 -32.69
CA GLY A 33 -13.07 7.51 -32.91
C GLY A 33 -12.94 6.65 -31.64
N ARG A 34 -11.88 6.86 -30.84
CA ARG A 34 -11.70 6.17 -29.55
C ARG A 34 -12.77 6.52 -28.53
N LEU A 35 -13.16 7.80 -28.44
CA LEU A 35 -14.25 8.22 -27.57
C LEU A 35 -15.58 7.57 -27.99
N GLN A 36 -15.87 7.53 -29.30
CA GLN A 36 -17.06 6.84 -29.82
C GLN A 36 -17.06 5.35 -29.49
N GLN A 37 -15.91 4.69 -29.63
CA GLN A 37 -15.75 3.27 -29.34
C GLN A 37 -15.87 2.98 -27.84
N TRP A 38 -15.33 3.84 -26.99
CA TRP A 38 -15.45 3.73 -25.53
C TRP A 38 -16.90 3.87 -25.06
N PHE A 39 -17.66 4.83 -25.62
CA PHE A 39 -19.09 4.93 -25.36
C PHE A 39 -19.86 3.68 -25.84
N ALA A 40 -19.52 3.14 -27.01
CA ALA A 40 -20.14 1.91 -27.53
C ALA A 40 -19.82 0.66 -26.69
N ASP A 41 -18.61 0.54 -26.14
CA ASP A 41 -18.18 -0.60 -25.33
C ASP A 41 -18.83 -0.59 -23.93
N ILE A 42 -19.02 0.58 -23.32
CA ILE A 42 -19.78 0.75 -22.07
C ILE A 42 -21.25 0.33 -22.26
N GLU A 43 -21.81 0.56 -23.44
CA GLU A 43 -23.19 0.16 -23.79
C GLU A 43 -23.32 -1.35 -24.01
N LYS A 44 -22.33 -1.98 -24.65
CA LYS A 44 -22.32 -3.43 -24.93
C LYS A 44 -22.22 -4.29 -23.66
N ASN A 45 -21.47 -3.83 -22.65
CA ASN A 45 -21.29 -4.57 -21.39
C ASN A 45 -22.52 -4.53 -20.47
N ASN A 46 -23.39 -3.53 -20.61
CA ASN A 46 -24.55 -3.36 -19.71
C ASN A 46 -25.87 -3.91 -20.27
N ASN A 47 -26.01 -4.11 -21.59
CA ASN A 47 -27.16 -4.82 -22.14
C ASN A 47 -26.87 -5.36 -23.57
N PRO A 48 -26.66 -6.67 -23.75
CA PRO A 48 -26.23 -7.24 -25.04
C PRO A 48 -27.31 -7.26 -26.15
N GLY A 49 -28.48 -6.64 -25.93
CA GLY A 49 -29.62 -6.63 -26.86
C GLY A 49 -30.17 -5.24 -27.22
N ASN A 50 -29.41 -4.16 -27.04
CA ASN A 50 -29.90 -2.80 -27.31
C ASN A 50 -29.72 -2.41 -28.79
N ASN A 51 -30.83 -2.17 -29.50
CA ASN A 51 -30.85 -1.86 -30.93
C ASN A 51 -30.86 -0.34 -31.22
N GLY A 52 -30.15 0.45 -30.41
CA GLY A 52 -29.87 1.88 -30.70
C GLY A 52 -31.03 2.87 -30.55
N THR A 53 -32.25 2.45 -30.21
CA THR A 53 -33.42 3.35 -30.03
C THR A 53 -33.82 3.63 -28.58
N THR A 54 -33.13 3.05 -27.60
CA THR A 54 -33.46 3.23 -26.17
C THR A 54 -32.53 4.26 -25.53
N LEU A 55 -33.11 5.27 -24.89
CA LEU A 55 -32.43 6.45 -24.31
C LEU A 55 -31.21 6.04 -23.46
N SER A 56 -30.01 6.49 -23.86
CA SER A 56 -28.74 6.03 -23.27
C SER A 56 -28.54 6.50 -21.82
N LEU A 57 -27.72 5.78 -21.05
CA LEU A 57 -27.31 6.17 -19.69
C LEU A 57 -26.60 7.54 -19.68
N ALA A 58 -25.79 7.83 -20.70
CA ALA A 58 -25.20 9.15 -20.92
C ALA A 58 -26.27 10.21 -21.18
N THR A 59 -27.31 9.90 -21.97
CA THR A 59 -28.46 10.81 -22.18
C THR A 59 -29.24 11.01 -20.87
N ARG A 60 -29.37 9.99 -20.02
CA ARG A 60 -30.01 10.11 -18.71
C ARG A 60 -29.18 10.96 -17.74
N PHE A 61 -27.86 10.82 -17.73
CA PHE A 61 -26.96 11.63 -16.91
C PHE A 61 -26.89 13.09 -17.40
N LEU A 62 -26.82 13.30 -18.70
CA LEU A 62 -26.78 14.63 -19.34
C LEU A 62 -28.15 15.31 -19.39
N SER A 63 -29.26 14.56 -19.26
CA SER A 63 -30.60 15.14 -19.13
C SER A 63 -30.78 15.93 -17.83
N TYR A 64 -30.01 15.61 -16.77
CA TYR A 64 -29.96 16.43 -15.54
C TYR A 64 -29.39 17.84 -15.80
N PHE A 65 -28.65 18.01 -16.89
CA PHE A 65 -28.08 19.28 -17.34
C PHE A 65 -28.83 19.87 -18.55
N GLY A 66 -30.02 19.36 -18.86
CA GLY A 66 -30.92 19.91 -19.88
C GLY A 66 -30.73 19.36 -21.31
N LEU A 67 -29.79 18.44 -21.54
CA LEU A 67 -29.54 17.83 -22.86
C LEU A 67 -30.34 16.53 -23.00
N LYS A 68 -31.36 16.53 -23.86
CA LYS A 68 -32.41 15.50 -23.87
C LYS A 68 -32.18 14.39 -24.89
N ASN A 69 -31.28 14.59 -25.85
CA ASN A 69 -30.99 13.64 -26.91
C ASN A 69 -29.51 13.70 -27.34
N ALA A 70 -29.00 12.63 -27.94
CA ALA A 70 -27.60 12.53 -28.36
C ALA A 70 -27.20 13.60 -29.39
N ALA A 71 -28.16 14.13 -30.16
CA ALA A 71 -27.95 15.21 -31.11
C ALA A 71 -27.65 16.56 -30.41
N GLU A 72 -28.34 16.88 -29.32
CA GLU A 72 -28.08 18.06 -28.49
C GLU A 72 -26.74 17.97 -27.78
N VAL A 73 -26.35 16.77 -27.32
CA VAL A 73 -25.00 16.52 -26.77
C VAL A 73 -23.95 16.77 -27.84
N PHE A 74 -24.16 16.30 -29.07
CA PHE A 74 -23.24 16.52 -30.18
C PHE A 74 -23.15 18.01 -30.59
N TYR A 75 -24.26 18.74 -30.50
CA TYR A 75 -24.28 20.17 -30.78
C TYR A 75 -23.54 20.96 -29.68
N PHE A 76 -23.77 20.60 -28.41
CA PHE A 76 -23.06 21.16 -27.26
C PHE A 76 -21.56 20.94 -27.37
N LEU A 77 -21.12 19.70 -27.65
CA LEU A 77 -19.71 19.34 -27.82
C LEU A 77 -19.00 20.11 -28.95
N LYS A 78 -19.74 20.68 -29.92
CA LYS A 78 -19.21 21.54 -30.98
C LYS A 78 -19.15 23.03 -30.63
N THR A 79 -19.74 23.45 -29.51
CA THR A 79 -19.63 24.84 -29.02
C THR A 79 -18.30 25.06 -28.32
N ALA A 80 -17.88 26.33 -28.15
CA ALA A 80 -16.63 26.66 -27.46
C ALA A 80 -16.55 26.03 -26.05
N GLY A 81 -17.65 26.06 -25.28
CA GLY A 81 -17.72 25.42 -23.95
C GLY A 81 -17.74 23.89 -24.01
N GLY A 82 -18.31 23.30 -25.06
CA GLY A 82 -18.24 21.85 -25.28
C GLY A 82 -16.86 21.36 -25.68
N MET A 83 -16.15 22.13 -26.50
CA MET A 83 -14.75 21.87 -26.83
C MET A 83 -13.85 22.00 -25.61
N GLU A 84 -14.10 22.97 -24.74
CA GLU A 84 -13.39 23.13 -23.47
C GLU A 84 -13.70 21.97 -22.50
N THR A 85 -14.95 21.51 -22.44
CA THR A 85 -15.35 20.32 -21.67
C THR A 85 -14.68 19.05 -22.22
N ILE A 86 -14.61 18.89 -23.55
CA ILE A 86 -13.85 17.81 -24.20
C ILE A 86 -12.37 17.91 -23.84
N THR A 87 -11.82 19.12 -23.82
CA THR A 87 -10.40 19.35 -23.51
C THR A 87 -10.12 19.04 -22.04
N MET A 88 -11.03 19.38 -21.13
CA MET A 88 -10.93 19.05 -19.70
C MET A 88 -11.03 17.54 -19.46
N ILE A 89 -11.99 16.89 -20.11
CA ILE A 89 -12.14 15.42 -20.07
C ILE A 89 -10.89 14.76 -20.68
N ALA A 90 -10.38 15.28 -21.79
CA ALA A 90 -9.16 14.79 -22.41
C ALA A 90 -7.93 14.99 -21.52
N ARG A 91 -7.81 16.13 -20.82
CA ARG A 91 -6.71 16.38 -19.87
C ARG A 91 -6.78 15.47 -18.66
N GLU A 92 -7.97 15.27 -18.08
CA GLU A 92 -8.14 14.36 -16.95
C GLU A 92 -7.95 12.90 -17.38
N LEU A 93 -8.41 12.53 -18.58
CA LEU A 93 -8.11 11.22 -19.17
C LEU A 93 -6.62 11.07 -19.48
N MET A 94 -5.91 12.10 -19.93
CA MET A 94 -4.46 12.07 -20.13
C MET A 94 -3.72 11.98 -18.80
N ARG A 95 -4.17 12.68 -17.75
CA ARG A 95 -3.58 12.60 -16.40
C ARG A 95 -3.78 11.22 -15.79
N GLN A 96 -4.98 10.67 -15.92
CA GLN A 96 -5.27 9.31 -15.48
C GLN A 96 -4.57 8.26 -16.34
N GLU A 97 -4.47 8.48 -17.66
CA GLU A 97 -3.69 7.60 -18.53
C GLU A 97 -2.20 7.73 -18.24
N GLU A 98 -1.65 8.88 -17.86
CA GLU A 98 -0.26 9.04 -17.40
C GLU A 98 -0.02 8.32 -16.07
N GLU A 99 -0.96 8.40 -15.13
CA GLU A 99 -0.90 7.67 -13.85
C GLU A 99 -1.01 6.16 -14.09
N ILE A 100 -1.95 5.73 -14.95
CA ILE A 100 -2.11 4.34 -15.37
C ILE A 100 -0.91 3.88 -16.21
N GLN A 101 -0.32 4.74 -17.04
CA GLN A 101 0.84 4.44 -17.87
C GLN A 101 2.09 4.35 -17.01
N SER A 102 2.24 5.20 -15.99
CA SER A 102 3.29 5.06 -14.96
C SER A 102 3.12 3.76 -14.17
N ILE A 103 1.89 3.38 -13.81
CA ILE A 103 1.60 2.10 -13.16
C ILE A 103 1.83 0.93 -14.11
N ARG A 104 1.50 1.07 -15.40
CA ARG A 104 1.73 0.07 -16.44
C ARG A 104 3.21 -0.06 -16.73
N GLU A 105 3.98 1.01 -16.82
CA GLU A 105 5.43 1.01 -17.00
C GLU A 105 6.13 0.43 -15.78
N GLN A 106 5.69 0.74 -14.55
CA GLN A 106 6.19 0.08 -13.35
C GLN A 106 5.83 -1.41 -13.31
N ASN A 107 4.60 -1.76 -13.68
CA ASN A 107 4.17 -3.16 -13.78
C ASN A 107 4.81 -3.88 -14.96
N GLU A 108 5.15 -3.20 -16.05
CA GLU A 108 5.79 -3.71 -17.25
C GLU A 108 7.29 -3.84 -17.02
N GLU A 109 7.93 -2.95 -16.26
CA GLU A 109 9.28 -3.17 -15.72
C GLU A 109 9.28 -4.33 -14.71
N ALA A 110 8.29 -4.42 -13.82
CA ALA A 110 8.19 -5.53 -12.88
C ALA A 110 7.88 -6.84 -13.59
N MET A 111 7.04 -6.82 -14.64
CA MET A 111 6.75 -7.95 -15.51
C MET A 111 7.96 -8.27 -16.38
N GLN A 112 8.71 -7.32 -16.91
CA GLN A 112 9.95 -7.56 -17.66
C GLN A 112 11.04 -8.11 -16.74
N LYS A 113 11.15 -7.65 -15.49
CA LYS A 113 12.04 -8.25 -14.48
C LYS A 113 11.61 -9.67 -14.16
N ARG A 114 10.31 -9.92 -13.94
CA ARG A 114 9.75 -11.26 -13.73
C ARG A 114 9.89 -12.15 -14.96
N GLU A 115 9.64 -11.64 -16.16
CA GLU A 115 9.78 -12.33 -17.43
C GLU A 115 11.24 -12.60 -17.71
N HIS A 116 12.16 -11.67 -17.44
CA HIS A 116 13.60 -11.89 -17.55
C HIS A 116 14.07 -12.95 -16.56
N ILE A 117 13.59 -12.93 -15.31
CA ILE A 117 13.85 -13.99 -14.32
C ILE A 117 13.24 -15.31 -14.80
N VAL A 118 12.03 -15.32 -15.34
CA VAL A 118 11.37 -16.51 -15.89
C VAL A 118 12.03 -16.97 -17.19
N PHE A 119 12.62 -16.10 -18.01
CA PHE A 119 13.35 -16.40 -19.24
C PHE A 119 14.75 -16.91 -18.93
N LEU A 120 15.38 -16.40 -17.86
CA LEU A 120 16.60 -16.95 -17.28
C LEU A 120 16.31 -18.33 -16.68
N LEU A 121 15.23 -18.47 -15.89
CA LEU A 121 14.80 -19.75 -15.35
C LEU A 121 14.38 -20.73 -16.45
N MET A 122 13.68 -20.29 -17.51
CA MET A 122 13.29 -21.10 -18.67
C MET A 122 14.48 -21.40 -19.57
N GLY A 123 15.45 -20.49 -19.71
CA GLY A 123 16.71 -20.73 -20.40
C GLY A 123 17.54 -21.77 -19.66
N LEU A 124 17.61 -21.67 -18.33
CA LEU A 124 18.24 -22.65 -17.45
C LEU A 124 17.47 -23.98 -17.40
N ILE A 125 16.13 -23.96 -17.45
CA ILE A 125 15.29 -25.16 -17.51
C ILE A 125 15.36 -25.79 -18.90
N ALA A 126 15.39 -25.03 -19.99
CA ALA A 126 15.49 -25.53 -21.37
C ALA A 126 16.89 -26.04 -21.68
N GLU A 127 17.95 -25.38 -21.20
CA GLU A 127 19.30 -25.96 -21.17
C GLU A 127 19.33 -27.20 -20.30
N ARG A 128 18.70 -27.21 -19.10
CA ARG A 128 18.59 -28.41 -18.25
C ARG A 128 17.73 -29.51 -18.86
N GLU A 129 16.69 -29.22 -19.63
CA GLU A 129 15.78 -30.22 -20.20
C GLU A 129 16.35 -30.74 -21.51
N ALA A 130 17.03 -29.90 -22.30
CA ALA A 130 17.83 -30.33 -23.44
C ALA A 130 19.05 -31.12 -22.98
N LEU A 131 19.79 -30.69 -21.93
CA LEU A 131 20.91 -31.44 -21.34
C LEU A 131 20.43 -32.68 -20.60
N ALA A 132 19.30 -32.66 -19.88
CA ALA A 132 18.73 -33.85 -19.26
C ALA A 132 18.19 -34.81 -20.32
N LYS A 133 17.59 -34.34 -21.43
CA LYS A 133 17.27 -35.18 -22.59
C LYS A 133 18.52 -35.74 -23.23
N ASN A 134 19.60 -34.96 -23.36
CA ASN A 134 20.87 -35.40 -23.92
C ASN A 134 21.57 -36.42 -23.00
N VAL A 135 21.46 -36.25 -21.68
CA VAL A 135 21.96 -37.15 -20.64
C VAL A 135 21.10 -38.41 -20.54
N ASP A 136 19.77 -38.30 -20.57
CA ASP A 136 18.84 -39.46 -20.66
C ASP A 136 19.05 -40.22 -21.96
N GLN A 137 19.34 -39.53 -23.05
CA GLN A 137 19.67 -40.13 -24.33
C GLN A 137 21.06 -40.77 -24.29
N LEU A 138 22.04 -40.17 -23.61
CA LEU A 138 23.33 -40.79 -23.32
C LEU A 138 23.17 -42.03 -22.45
N PHE A 139 22.28 -42.00 -21.44
CA PHE A 139 21.99 -43.12 -20.55
C PHE A 139 21.22 -44.23 -21.25
N ARG A 140 20.24 -43.91 -22.10
CA ARG A 140 19.56 -44.90 -22.96
C ARG A 140 20.56 -45.55 -23.92
N VAL A 141 21.43 -44.75 -24.53
CA VAL A 141 22.52 -45.25 -25.38
C VAL A 141 23.51 -46.08 -24.55
N GLU A 142 23.80 -45.74 -23.29
CA GLU A 142 24.66 -46.52 -22.40
C GLU A 142 24.00 -47.84 -22.00
N ILE A 143 22.70 -47.85 -21.70
CA ILE A 143 21.91 -49.05 -21.38
C ILE A 143 21.83 -49.98 -22.60
N GLU A 144 21.51 -49.45 -23.80
CA GLU A 144 21.54 -50.22 -25.05
C GLU A 144 22.94 -50.70 -25.41
N ARG A 145 23.97 -49.90 -25.13
CA ARG A 145 25.36 -50.28 -25.33
C ARG A 145 25.80 -51.36 -24.35
N HIS A 146 25.35 -51.35 -23.10
CA HIS A 146 25.62 -52.43 -22.15
C HIS A 146 24.88 -53.72 -22.51
N LEU A 147 23.65 -53.62 -23.03
CA LEU A 147 22.90 -54.76 -23.57
C LEU A 147 23.55 -55.35 -24.85
N THR A 148 24.31 -54.56 -25.61
CA THR A 148 25.02 -55.00 -26.84
C THR A 148 26.51 -55.30 -26.62
N LYS A 149 27.14 -54.74 -25.58
CA LYS A 149 28.56 -54.97 -25.17
C LYS A 149 28.77 -56.23 -24.33
N ASP A 150 27.75 -57.07 -24.18
CA ASP A 150 27.96 -58.51 -23.93
C ASP A 150 28.73 -59.20 -25.07
N LYS A 151 29.16 -58.46 -26.11
CA LYS A 151 30.08 -58.98 -27.14
C LYS A 151 31.45 -58.32 -27.29
N HIS A 152 31.75 -57.04 -27.03
CA HIS A 152 33.14 -56.55 -27.18
C HIS A 152 33.52 -55.36 -26.27
N ALA A 153 34.73 -55.45 -25.71
CA ALA A 153 35.34 -54.55 -24.73
C ALA A 153 35.80 -53.21 -25.33
N HIS A 154 35.42 -52.10 -24.68
CA HIS A 154 36.12 -50.80 -24.62
C HIS A 154 35.36 -49.93 -23.60
N THR A 155 35.89 -49.78 -22.38
CA THR A 155 35.12 -49.32 -21.20
C THR A 155 35.60 -48.00 -20.59
N GLU A 156 36.70 -47.39 -21.05
CA GLU A 156 37.32 -46.29 -20.28
C GLU A 156 36.98 -44.87 -20.75
N THR A 157 36.58 -44.66 -22.00
CA THR A 157 36.46 -43.29 -22.56
C THR A 157 35.10 -42.60 -22.34
N ILE A 158 34.05 -43.34 -21.96
CA ILE A 158 32.66 -42.82 -21.99
C ILE A 158 32.12 -42.47 -20.59
N SER A 159 32.64 -43.12 -19.54
CA SER A 159 32.35 -42.75 -18.14
C SER A 159 32.91 -41.35 -17.79
N SER A 160 34.08 -40.99 -18.32
CA SER A 160 34.71 -39.66 -18.12
C SER A 160 33.80 -38.51 -18.58
N ARG A 161 33.21 -38.64 -19.78
CA ARG A 161 32.38 -37.59 -20.38
C ARG A 161 31.05 -37.36 -19.64
N ALA A 162 30.45 -38.41 -19.09
CA ALA A 162 29.24 -38.29 -18.28
C ALA A 162 29.51 -37.62 -16.93
N VAL A 163 30.67 -37.91 -16.32
CA VAL A 163 31.14 -37.24 -15.09
C VAL A 163 31.45 -35.76 -15.35
N GLU A 164 32.11 -35.44 -16.47
CA GLU A 164 32.40 -34.05 -16.87
C GLU A 164 31.13 -33.21 -17.06
N ILE A 165 30.06 -33.77 -17.65
CA ILE A 165 28.78 -33.07 -17.82
C ILE A 165 28.10 -32.82 -16.47
N ILE A 166 28.14 -33.80 -15.56
CA ILE A 166 27.55 -33.64 -14.22
C ILE A 166 28.35 -32.63 -13.38
N ASP A 167 29.68 -32.58 -13.55
CA ASP A 167 30.53 -31.60 -12.89
C ASP A 167 30.23 -30.18 -13.36
N ALA A 168 30.07 -29.97 -14.67
CA ALA A 168 29.63 -28.68 -15.20
C ALA A 168 28.23 -28.27 -14.70
N MET A 169 27.31 -29.23 -14.51
CA MET A 169 25.99 -28.97 -13.93
C MET A 169 26.07 -28.61 -12.44
N ILE A 170 26.93 -29.30 -11.67
CA ILE A 170 27.17 -29.01 -10.25
C ILE A 170 27.76 -27.60 -10.09
N ASP A 171 28.75 -27.24 -10.89
CA ASP A 171 29.37 -25.91 -10.86
C ASP A 171 28.36 -24.81 -11.21
N ASN A 172 27.48 -25.05 -12.18
CA ASN A 172 26.41 -24.11 -12.53
C ASN A 172 25.40 -23.94 -11.37
N TYR A 173 25.03 -25.02 -10.68
CA TYR A 173 24.14 -24.96 -9.52
C TYR A 173 24.78 -24.20 -8.35
N LEU A 174 26.07 -24.42 -8.09
CA LEU A 174 26.81 -23.69 -7.07
C LEU A 174 26.89 -22.20 -7.40
N SER A 175 27.17 -21.85 -8.66
CA SER A 175 27.17 -20.45 -9.11
C SER A 175 25.79 -19.80 -8.98
N THR A 176 24.72 -20.54 -9.27
CA THR A 176 23.35 -20.03 -9.16
C THR A 176 22.90 -19.86 -7.71
N ILE A 177 23.25 -20.79 -6.82
CA ILE A 177 23.00 -20.67 -5.38
C ILE A 177 23.73 -19.44 -4.83
N HIS A 178 24.99 -19.25 -5.21
CA HIS A 178 25.75 -18.07 -4.81
C HIS A 178 25.12 -16.76 -5.32
N ALA A 179 24.63 -16.73 -6.55
CA ALA A 179 23.91 -15.55 -7.07
C ALA A 179 22.60 -15.28 -6.31
N LEU A 180 21.85 -16.33 -5.95
CA LEU A 180 20.65 -16.20 -5.13
C LEU A 180 20.97 -15.73 -3.70
N ASP A 181 22.07 -16.19 -3.11
CA ASP A 181 22.53 -15.75 -1.78
C ASP A 181 22.91 -14.26 -1.79
N LEU A 182 23.58 -13.77 -2.84
CA LEU A 182 23.89 -12.35 -3.00
C LEU A 182 22.64 -11.47 -3.06
N GLU A 183 21.66 -11.85 -3.88
CA GLU A 183 20.41 -11.09 -4.00
C GLU A 183 19.52 -11.22 -2.74
N LEU A 184 19.53 -12.37 -2.05
CA LEU A 184 18.88 -12.52 -0.74
C LEU A 184 19.47 -11.58 0.30
N ASN A 185 20.80 -11.48 0.38
CA ASN A 185 21.48 -10.56 1.29
C ASN A 185 21.10 -9.10 0.98
N LYS A 186 21.05 -8.73 -0.31
CA LYS A 186 20.63 -7.39 -0.74
C LYS A 186 19.17 -7.09 -0.38
N LEU A 187 18.26 -8.04 -0.54
CA LEU A 187 16.87 -7.90 -0.10
C LEU A 187 16.77 -7.77 1.43
N GLU A 188 17.61 -8.48 2.18
CA GLU A 188 17.66 -8.37 3.63
C GLU A 188 18.20 -7.01 4.09
N GLU A 189 19.20 -6.46 3.40
CA GLU A 189 19.68 -5.09 3.61
C GLU A 189 18.56 -4.06 3.33
N GLN A 190 17.83 -4.20 2.22
CA GLN A 190 16.71 -3.32 1.89
C GLN A 190 15.57 -3.40 2.90
N LEU A 191 15.21 -4.61 3.34
CA LEU A 191 14.20 -4.81 4.39
C LEU A 191 14.63 -4.19 5.72
N ASN A 192 15.91 -4.33 6.08
CA ASN A 192 16.45 -3.71 7.29
C ASN A 192 16.43 -2.18 7.21
N GLU A 193 16.70 -1.60 6.04
CA GLU A 193 16.63 -0.14 5.86
C GLU A 193 15.19 0.36 5.99
N ILE A 194 14.24 -0.32 5.36
CA ILE A 194 12.81 0.02 5.49
C ILE A 194 12.32 -0.13 6.93
N GLU A 195 12.80 -1.13 7.68
CA GLU A 195 12.45 -1.27 9.09
C GLU A 195 12.99 -0.10 9.94
N LYS A 196 14.21 0.39 9.64
CA LYS A 196 14.73 1.60 10.30
C LYS A 196 13.93 2.84 9.95
N GLU A 197 13.60 3.02 8.66
CA GLU A 197 12.76 4.13 8.20
C GLU A 197 11.36 4.05 8.83
N TRP A 198 10.80 2.84 8.97
CA TRP A 198 9.54 2.60 9.65
C TRP A 198 9.58 3.04 11.11
N ILE A 199 10.60 2.60 11.87
CA ILE A 199 10.81 3.01 13.25
C ILE A 199 10.97 4.54 13.35
N ALA A 200 11.71 5.15 12.43
CA ALA A 200 11.86 6.61 12.39
C ALA A 200 10.53 7.33 12.13
N ILE A 201 9.65 6.78 11.28
CA ILE A 201 8.31 7.29 11.03
C ILE A 201 7.41 7.15 12.27
N GLU A 202 7.53 6.06 13.03
CA GLU A 202 6.82 5.89 14.30
C GLU A 202 7.31 6.90 15.35
N GLU A 203 8.62 7.08 15.48
CA GLU A 203 9.20 8.10 16.36
C GLU A 203 8.79 9.53 15.96
N GLU A 204 8.72 9.81 14.65
CA GLU A 204 8.22 11.07 14.10
C GLU A 204 6.73 11.27 14.43
N GLU A 205 5.91 10.23 14.34
CA GLU A 205 4.49 10.28 14.71
C GLU A 205 4.31 10.57 16.20
N GLU A 206 5.08 9.91 17.08
CA GLU A 206 5.05 10.19 18.51
C GLU A 206 5.40 11.67 18.80
N GLN A 207 6.41 12.20 18.10
CA GLN A 207 6.78 13.62 18.20
C GLN A 207 5.70 14.54 17.66
N MET A 208 5.07 14.16 16.55
CA MET A 208 3.99 14.91 15.90
C MET A 208 2.73 14.95 16.77
N GLU A 209 2.40 13.86 17.45
CA GLU A 209 1.27 13.82 18.39
C GLU A 209 1.53 14.74 19.58
N VAL A 210 2.71 14.68 20.18
CA VAL A 210 3.11 15.60 21.25
C VAL A 210 3.06 17.06 20.79
N TYR A 211 3.53 17.32 19.57
CA TYR A 211 3.49 18.64 18.93
C TYR A 211 2.04 19.14 18.75
N HIS A 212 1.15 18.30 18.20
CA HIS A 212 -0.26 18.63 18.00
C HIS A 212 -0.99 18.86 19.33
N GLU A 213 -0.76 18.02 20.34
CA GLU A 213 -1.36 18.18 21.67
C GLU A 213 -0.99 19.52 22.32
N GLU A 214 0.30 19.91 22.24
CA GLU A 214 0.78 21.16 22.83
C GLU A 214 0.16 22.39 22.16
N LEU A 215 0.08 22.37 20.83
CA LEU A 215 -0.55 23.45 20.08
C LEU A 215 -2.07 23.49 20.30
N HIS A 216 -2.73 22.34 20.40
CA HIS A 216 -4.16 22.26 20.75
C HIS A 216 -4.44 22.94 22.10
N ALA A 217 -3.59 22.76 23.11
CA ALA A 217 -3.76 23.43 24.40
C ALA A 217 -3.70 24.96 24.29
N HIS A 218 -2.75 25.50 23.53
CA HIS A 218 -2.67 26.95 23.26
C HIS A 218 -3.87 27.46 22.46
N PHE A 219 -4.36 26.63 21.54
CA PHE A 219 -5.52 26.94 20.72
C PHE A 219 -6.83 26.92 21.51
N ASP A 220 -7.01 26.01 22.47
CA ASP A 220 -8.19 25.94 23.33
C ASP A 220 -8.30 27.15 24.25
N ILE A 221 -7.16 27.64 24.75
CA ILE A 221 -7.10 28.92 25.46
C ILE A 221 -7.57 30.04 24.55
N LEU A 222 -7.00 30.14 23.34
CA LEU A 222 -7.39 31.17 22.37
C LEU A 222 -8.88 31.10 22.01
N ASN A 223 -9.40 29.90 21.73
CA ASN A 223 -10.82 29.67 21.43
C ASN A 223 -11.74 30.17 22.54
N THR A 224 -11.33 30.03 23.80
CA THR A 224 -12.14 30.53 24.92
C THR A 224 -12.32 32.04 24.84
N PHE A 225 -11.27 32.78 24.46
CA PHE A 225 -11.38 34.22 24.25
C PHE A 225 -12.17 34.53 22.97
N LEU A 226 -11.92 33.79 21.89
CA LEU A 226 -12.52 34.02 20.58
C LEU A 226 -13.99 33.64 20.48
N ALA A 227 -14.50 32.72 21.32
CA ALA A 227 -15.90 32.30 21.36
C ALA A 227 -16.85 33.37 21.93
N MET A 228 -16.31 34.52 22.35
CA MET A 228 -17.14 35.65 22.75
C MET A 228 -17.76 36.31 21.50
N PRO A 229 -19.05 36.63 21.48
CA PRO A 229 -19.62 37.42 20.41
C PRO A 229 -19.04 38.85 20.48
N ILE A 230 -18.09 39.14 19.60
CA ILE A 230 -17.29 40.37 19.65
C ILE A 230 -18.08 41.60 19.17
N LEU A 231 -19.06 41.39 18.29
CA LEU A 231 -19.73 42.49 17.55
C LEU A 231 -21.23 42.60 17.83
N SER A 232 -21.91 41.51 18.18
CA SER A 232 -23.30 41.53 18.65
C SER A 232 -23.29 41.68 20.17
N HIS A 233 -23.68 42.87 20.65
CA HIS A 233 -23.75 43.29 22.07
C HIS A 233 -23.28 42.21 23.05
N PRO A 234 -22.05 42.30 23.60
CA PRO A 234 -21.61 41.29 24.54
C PRO A 234 -22.62 41.26 25.69
N GLN A 235 -23.41 40.19 25.74
CA GLN A 235 -24.52 40.07 26.70
C GLN A 235 -23.99 39.97 28.13
N GLU A 236 -22.70 39.68 28.28
CA GLU A 236 -21.98 39.51 29.52
C GLU A 236 -21.04 40.69 29.76
N ASN A 237 -20.85 41.09 31.01
CA ASN A 237 -19.85 42.08 31.38
C ASN A 237 -18.46 41.40 31.36
N PRO A 238 -17.39 42.05 30.86
CA PRO A 238 -16.03 41.50 30.87
C PRO A 238 -15.60 40.93 32.24
N ALA A 239 -15.97 41.59 33.34
CA ALA A 239 -15.67 41.11 34.70
C ALA A 239 -16.40 39.79 35.00
N VAL A 240 -17.65 39.64 34.57
CA VAL A 240 -18.43 38.39 34.74
C VAL A 240 -17.83 37.26 33.91
N PHE A 241 -17.38 37.55 32.68
CA PHE A 241 -16.67 36.58 31.85
C PHE A 241 -15.37 36.11 32.53
N VAL A 242 -14.56 37.03 33.05
CA VAL A 242 -13.30 36.71 33.77
C VAL A 242 -13.57 35.82 34.97
N GLU A 243 -14.58 36.15 35.78
CA GLU A 243 -14.94 35.36 36.96
C GLU A 243 -15.49 33.97 36.58
N ARG A 244 -16.33 33.88 35.55
CA ARG A 244 -16.81 32.59 35.02
C ARG A 244 -15.65 31.73 34.52
N ARG A 245 -14.72 32.33 33.77
CA ARG A 245 -13.54 31.63 33.26
C ARG A 245 -12.65 31.16 34.41
N ARG A 246 -12.46 31.97 35.45
CA ARG A 246 -11.72 31.56 36.65
C ARG A 246 -12.34 30.32 37.29
N SER A 247 -13.66 30.31 37.47
CA SER A 247 -14.36 29.15 38.05
C SER A 247 -14.19 27.89 37.20
N ILE A 248 -14.29 28.00 35.88
CA ILE A 248 -14.06 26.87 34.95
C ILE A 248 -12.62 26.37 35.06
N LEU A 249 -11.63 27.27 35.05
CA LEU A 249 -10.22 26.90 35.16
C LEU A 249 -9.89 26.24 36.50
N ILE A 250 -10.50 26.68 37.61
CA ILE A 250 -10.37 26.01 38.92
C ILE A 250 -10.92 24.59 38.86
N GLN A 251 -12.11 24.40 38.28
CA GLN A 251 -12.72 23.08 38.13
C GLN A 251 -11.89 22.15 37.23
N ASP A 252 -11.36 22.67 36.13
CA ASP A 252 -10.49 21.90 35.24
C ASP A 252 -9.17 21.54 35.93
N LEU A 253 -8.57 22.46 36.70
CA LEU A 253 -7.38 22.20 37.49
C LEU A 253 -7.61 21.05 38.50
N GLU A 254 -8.73 21.08 39.22
CA GLU A 254 -9.10 20.02 40.17
C GLU A 254 -9.23 18.68 39.44
N ARG A 255 -9.94 18.64 38.31
CA ARG A 255 -10.08 17.43 37.49
C ARG A 255 -8.73 16.87 37.03
N TYR A 256 -7.83 17.72 36.52
CA TYR A 256 -6.51 17.26 36.07
C TYR A 256 -5.61 16.81 37.24
N ARG A 257 -5.75 17.42 38.42
CA ARG A 257 -5.03 16.96 39.64
C ARG A 257 -5.56 15.62 40.15
N GLU A 258 -6.88 15.38 40.08
CA GLU A 258 -7.48 14.08 40.37
C GLU A 258 -6.99 13.00 39.39
N GLN A 259 -6.92 13.32 38.10
CA GLN A 259 -6.33 12.45 37.08
C GLN A 259 -4.85 12.17 37.37
N GLU A 260 -4.05 13.19 37.70
CA GLU A 260 -2.65 13.01 38.07
C GLU A 260 -2.49 12.06 39.27
N ALA A 261 -3.32 12.21 40.30
CA ALA A 261 -3.32 11.34 41.47
C ALA A 261 -3.71 9.89 41.11
N LEU A 262 -4.70 9.71 40.24
CA LEU A 262 -5.11 8.39 39.76
C LEU A 262 -3.99 7.71 38.94
N HIS A 263 -3.32 8.46 38.06
CA HIS A 263 -2.20 7.96 37.26
C HIS A 263 -0.94 7.66 38.08
N ARG A 264 -0.70 8.38 39.18
CA ARG A 264 0.39 8.05 40.12
C ARG A 264 0.19 6.72 40.83
N ASN A 265 -1.05 6.32 41.05
CA ASN A 265 -1.40 5.10 41.80
C ASN A 265 -1.64 3.88 40.88
N THR A 266 -1.74 4.09 39.57
CA THR A 266 -2.00 3.03 38.59
C THR A 266 -0.69 2.60 37.93
N THR A 267 -0.29 1.34 38.11
CA THR A 267 0.87 0.77 37.42
C THR A 267 0.44 0.33 36.02
N SER A 268 0.96 0.96 34.96
CA SER A 268 0.75 0.54 33.58
C SER A 268 1.72 -0.58 33.20
N GLU A 269 1.31 -1.48 32.30
CA GLU A 269 2.20 -2.52 31.73
C GLU A 269 3.28 -1.92 30.82
N ASP A 270 3.02 -0.75 30.22
CA ASP A 270 4.00 -0.01 29.43
C ASP A 270 4.46 1.29 30.14
N PRO A 271 5.72 1.37 30.58
CA PRO A 271 6.27 2.56 31.22
C PRO A 271 6.37 3.77 30.27
N LYS A 272 6.47 3.57 28.95
CA LYS A 272 6.55 4.68 27.97
C LYS A 272 5.21 5.39 27.85
N THR A 273 4.13 4.64 27.66
CA THR A 273 2.77 5.19 27.59
C THR A 273 2.41 5.93 28.88
N GLN A 274 2.76 5.36 30.05
CA GLN A 274 2.51 6.01 31.34
C GLN A 274 3.25 7.34 31.50
N GLU A 275 4.52 7.40 31.12
CA GLU A 275 5.31 8.64 31.18
C GLU A 275 4.78 9.70 30.19
N LYS A 276 4.33 9.29 29.00
CA LYS A 276 3.72 10.19 28.01
C LYS A 276 2.45 10.83 28.55
N GLU A 277 1.55 10.04 29.11
CA GLU A 277 0.28 10.51 29.67
C GLU A 277 0.49 11.39 30.91
N ARG A 278 1.44 11.03 31.78
CA ARG A 278 1.85 11.87 32.91
C ARG A 278 2.38 13.22 32.43
N ARG A 279 3.26 13.25 31.42
CA ARG A 279 3.76 14.51 30.84
C ARG A 279 2.62 15.35 30.28
N ARG A 280 1.66 14.74 29.59
CA ARG A 280 0.47 15.41 29.06
C ARG A 280 -0.33 16.09 30.18
N ILE A 281 -0.66 15.35 31.24
CA ILE A 281 -1.40 15.89 32.40
C ILE A 281 -0.62 17.01 33.07
N CYS A 282 0.67 16.81 33.35
CA CYS A 282 1.52 17.85 33.97
C CYS A 282 1.59 19.13 33.12
N ARG A 283 1.64 19.02 31.78
CA ARG A 283 1.61 20.20 30.88
C ARG A 283 0.27 20.93 30.98
N HIS A 284 -0.85 20.21 30.95
CA HIS A 284 -2.18 20.83 31.06
C HIS A 284 -2.35 21.56 32.39
N ILE A 285 -1.91 20.95 33.50
CA ILE A 285 -1.91 21.60 34.82
C ILE A 285 -1.13 22.91 34.78
N LYS A 286 0.12 22.89 34.27
CA LYS A 286 0.96 24.11 34.17
C LYS A 286 0.28 25.19 33.34
N THR A 287 -0.32 24.82 32.20
CA THR A 287 -1.04 25.76 31.33
C THR A 287 -2.24 26.39 32.03
N ILE A 288 -3.05 25.60 32.74
CA ILE A 288 -4.20 26.09 33.52
C ILE A 288 -3.75 26.97 34.68
N GLU A 289 -2.69 26.60 35.39
CA GLU A 289 -2.12 27.39 36.49
C GLU A 289 -1.62 28.76 36.01
N HIS A 290 -0.92 28.81 34.87
CA HIS A 290 -0.49 30.08 34.28
C HIS A 290 -1.67 30.96 33.89
N GLU A 291 -2.72 30.39 33.30
CA GLU A 291 -3.91 31.13 32.91
C GLU A 291 -4.70 31.63 34.13
N LEU A 292 -4.85 30.81 35.18
CA LEU A 292 -5.46 31.20 36.46
C LEU A 292 -4.72 32.36 37.12
N ASN A 293 -3.40 32.26 37.21
CA ASN A 293 -2.56 33.30 37.78
C ASN A 293 -2.74 34.62 37.02
N PHE A 294 -2.87 34.57 35.70
CA PHE A 294 -3.15 35.75 34.90
C PHE A 294 -4.53 36.35 35.18
N HIS A 295 -5.58 35.54 35.19
CA HIS A 295 -6.92 36.01 35.52
C HIS A 295 -6.96 36.66 36.92
N GLN A 296 -6.29 36.05 37.90
CA GLN A 296 -6.26 36.52 39.28
C GLN A 296 -5.41 37.78 39.49
N ALA A 297 -4.22 37.85 38.90
CA ALA A 297 -3.28 38.95 39.11
C ALA A 297 -3.58 40.18 38.24
N HIS A 298 -4.13 39.97 37.03
CA HIS A 298 -4.17 41.01 36.01
C HIS A 298 -5.56 41.34 35.48
N LEU A 299 -6.58 40.49 35.67
CA LEU A 299 -7.91 40.71 35.08
C LEU A 299 -9.02 40.97 36.13
N SER A 300 -8.94 40.43 37.34
CA SER A 300 -10.00 40.59 38.36
C SER A 300 -10.24 42.04 38.86
N GLN A 301 -9.36 43.01 38.57
CA GLN A 301 -9.46 44.38 39.09
C GLN A 301 -9.41 45.50 38.05
N THR A 302 -9.06 45.19 36.79
CA THR A 302 -8.61 46.19 35.79
C THR A 302 -9.45 46.27 34.53
N VAL A 303 -10.29 45.27 34.25
CA VAL A 303 -10.96 45.17 32.95
C VAL A 303 -12.26 45.96 32.94
N THR A 304 -12.29 47.06 32.19
CA THR A 304 -13.52 47.84 31.98
C THR A 304 -14.21 47.54 30.66
N ASN A 305 -13.48 46.98 29.69
CA ASN A 305 -13.92 46.67 28.33
C ASN A 305 -13.23 45.39 27.79
N TYR A 306 -13.90 44.66 26.91
CA TYR A 306 -13.33 43.55 26.15
C TYR A 306 -12.07 43.93 25.35
N GLU A 307 -12.00 45.13 24.75
CA GLU A 307 -10.78 45.54 24.04
C GLU A 307 -9.56 45.58 24.97
N GLU A 308 -9.74 46.03 26.22
CA GLU A 308 -8.68 46.04 27.23
C GLU A 308 -8.30 44.62 27.66
N LEU A 309 -9.28 43.73 27.82
CA LEU A 309 -9.04 42.32 28.12
C LEU A 309 -8.17 41.64 27.07
N PHE A 310 -8.51 41.81 25.78
CA PHE A 310 -7.72 41.24 24.69
C PHE A 310 -6.34 41.89 24.57
N ARG A 311 -6.21 43.19 24.86
CA ARG A 311 -4.92 43.88 24.89
C ARG A 311 -4.01 43.34 26.00
N LEU A 312 -4.53 43.17 27.21
CA LEU A 312 -3.78 42.62 28.35
C LEU A 312 -3.35 41.16 28.07
N ALA A 313 -4.26 40.34 27.53
CA ALA A 313 -3.93 38.96 27.13
C ALA A 313 -2.85 38.91 26.04
N LEU A 314 -2.87 39.85 25.09
CA LEU A 314 -1.85 39.97 24.05
C LEU A 314 -0.49 40.39 24.62
N GLU A 315 -0.47 41.37 25.52
CA GLU A 315 0.76 41.83 26.20
C GLU A 315 1.40 40.72 27.04
N GLN A 316 0.59 39.92 27.74
CA GLN A 316 1.07 38.74 28.46
C GLN A 316 1.66 37.70 27.50
N THR A 317 0.94 37.36 26.42
CA THR A 317 1.40 36.38 25.43
C THR A 317 2.75 36.80 24.83
N ARG A 318 2.91 38.09 24.51
CA ARG A 318 4.17 38.65 24.01
C ARG A 318 5.30 38.58 25.03
N SER A 319 5.01 38.89 26.29
CA SER A 319 5.98 38.77 27.38
C SER A 319 6.47 37.32 27.53
N GLN A 320 5.56 36.34 27.47
CA GLN A 320 5.91 34.91 27.51
C GLN A 320 6.78 34.49 26.31
N ILE A 321 6.43 34.93 25.09
CA ILE A 321 7.25 34.68 23.90
C ILE A 321 8.66 35.24 24.08
N GLN A 322 8.79 36.47 24.59
CA GLN A 322 10.08 37.11 24.80
C GLN A 322 10.89 36.42 25.91
N GLU A 323 10.25 36.01 26.99
CA GLU A 323 10.89 35.26 28.09
C GLU A 323 11.45 33.93 27.58
N LEU A 324 10.65 33.13 26.88
CA LEU A 324 11.08 31.85 26.32
C LEU A 324 12.19 32.01 25.28
N LYS A 325 12.12 33.06 24.44
CA LYS A 325 13.19 33.41 23.49
C LYS A 325 14.48 33.88 24.16
N SER A 326 14.42 34.38 25.39
CA SER A 326 15.60 34.86 26.12
C SER A 326 16.32 33.74 26.89
N GLN A 327 15.63 32.62 27.14
CA GLN A 327 16.15 31.44 27.85
C GLN A 327 16.84 30.42 26.91
N THR A 328 17.00 30.73 25.62
CA THR A 328 17.49 29.80 24.58
C THR A 328 18.92 29.32 24.78
N SER A 329 19.03 28.09 25.30
CA SER A 329 20.21 27.22 25.16
C SER A 329 19.88 25.84 24.57
N PHE A 330 18.59 25.49 24.39
CA PHE A 330 18.16 24.22 23.79
C PHE A 330 17.00 24.42 22.79
N PRO A 331 17.11 23.97 21.53
CA PRO A 331 16.17 24.36 20.47
C PRO A 331 14.85 23.56 20.43
N ARG A 332 14.85 22.23 20.55
CA ARG A 332 13.74 21.42 19.99
C ARG A 332 12.38 21.42 20.72
N GLN A 333 12.35 21.59 22.05
CA GLN A 333 11.08 21.53 22.84
C GLN A 333 10.46 22.91 23.09
N LEU A 334 11.28 23.97 23.11
CA LEU A 334 10.80 25.34 23.29
C LEU A 334 10.21 25.93 21.99
N ASP A 335 10.56 25.37 20.83
CA ASP A 335 10.03 25.79 19.53
C ASP A 335 8.52 25.59 19.42
N THR A 336 7.98 24.46 19.90
CA THR A 336 6.53 24.17 19.86
C THR A 336 5.74 25.12 20.76
N GLN A 337 6.22 25.37 21.98
CA GLN A 337 5.58 26.29 22.91
C GLN A 337 5.58 27.73 22.35
N ILE A 338 6.68 28.15 21.73
CA ILE A 338 6.79 29.44 21.07
C ILE A 338 5.82 29.52 19.87
N GLU A 339 5.70 28.47 19.06
CA GLU A 339 4.75 28.41 17.94
C GLU A 339 3.31 28.52 18.43
N GLY A 340 2.94 27.78 19.48
CA GLY A 340 1.60 27.86 20.10
C GLY A 340 1.28 29.25 20.65
N LEU A 341 2.25 29.90 21.30
CA LEU A 341 2.10 31.28 21.76
C LEU A 341 2.03 32.29 20.60
N GLN A 342 2.78 32.09 19.51
CA GLN A 342 2.67 32.92 18.31
C GLN A 342 1.29 32.79 17.65
N LEU A 343 0.72 31.58 17.65
CA LEU A 343 -0.64 31.34 17.20
C LEU A 343 -1.66 32.10 18.07
N ARG A 344 -1.50 32.02 19.40
CA ARG A 344 -2.30 32.83 20.35
C ARG A 344 -2.17 34.32 20.05
N GLU A 345 -0.95 34.80 19.83
CA GLU A 345 -0.69 36.21 19.47
C GLU A 345 -1.45 36.62 18.21
N GLN A 346 -1.34 35.83 17.13
CA GLN A 346 -2.01 36.10 15.86
C GLN A 346 -3.52 36.15 15.99
N GLY A 347 -4.12 35.24 16.78
CA GLY A 347 -5.55 35.22 17.06
C GLY A 347 -6.02 36.45 17.85
N LEU A 348 -5.30 36.84 18.90
CA LEU A 348 -5.62 38.01 19.72
C LEU A 348 -5.47 39.32 18.92
N VAL A 349 -4.41 39.45 18.12
CA VAL A 349 -4.22 40.59 17.20
C VAL A 349 -5.36 40.67 16.18
N SER A 350 -5.80 39.52 15.67
CA SER A 350 -6.91 39.40 14.74
C SER A 350 -8.23 39.84 15.36
N ALA A 351 -8.53 39.38 16.58
CA ALA A 351 -9.70 39.81 17.34
C ALA A 351 -9.73 41.32 17.59
N LEU A 352 -8.62 41.92 18.01
CA LEU A 352 -8.51 43.36 18.21
C LEU A 352 -8.74 44.15 16.90
N LYS A 353 -8.31 43.63 15.75
CA LYS A 353 -8.58 44.26 14.45
C LYS A 353 -10.06 44.22 14.09
N VAL A 354 -10.77 43.13 14.44
CA VAL A 354 -12.22 43.00 14.24
C VAL A 354 -12.99 43.93 15.17
N MET A 355 -12.65 43.97 16.47
CA MET A 355 -13.23 44.89 17.47
C MET A 355 -13.15 46.36 17.04
N ARG A 356 -12.03 46.75 16.41
CA ARG A 356 -11.79 48.10 15.91
C ARG A 356 -12.41 48.36 14.53
N ASN A 357 -13.27 47.46 14.02
CA ASN A 357 -13.88 47.50 12.69
C ASN A 357 -12.86 47.61 11.53
N LYS A 358 -11.61 47.20 11.72
CA LYS A 358 -10.58 47.20 10.67
C LYS A 358 -10.69 45.99 9.75
N LYS A 359 -11.26 44.90 10.25
CA LYS A 359 -11.49 43.64 9.54
C LYS A 359 -12.86 43.09 9.88
N ILE A 360 -13.40 42.24 9.01
CA ILE A 360 -14.64 41.48 9.23
C ILE A 360 -14.36 39.99 9.23
N LEU A 361 -15.28 39.26 9.84
CA LEU A 361 -15.27 37.80 9.88
C LEU A 361 -16.27 37.27 8.86
N LEU A 362 -15.86 36.27 8.09
CA LEU A 362 -16.72 35.58 7.13
C LEU A 362 -16.75 34.08 7.44
N ASN A 363 -17.91 33.45 7.31
CA ASN A 363 -18.06 31.99 7.41
C ASN A 363 -17.62 31.27 6.12
N ASP A 364 -17.85 29.96 6.05
CA ASP A 364 -17.60 29.12 4.88
C ASP A 364 -18.36 29.58 3.63
N GLN A 365 -19.54 30.19 3.81
CA GLN A 365 -20.40 30.69 2.73
C GLN A 365 -20.08 32.15 2.35
N LEU A 366 -18.99 32.71 2.89
CA LEU A 366 -18.58 34.10 2.71
C LEU A 366 -19.59 35.13 3.26
N GLU A 367 -20.48 34.70 4.16
CA GLU A 367 -21.41 35.56 4.86
C GLU A 367 -20.73 36.15 6.10
N GLN A 368 -21.06 37.41 6.40
CA GLN A 368 -20.50 38.07 7.57
C GLN A 368 -21.04 37.46 8.86
N VAL A 369 -20.12 37.02 9.72
CA VAL A 369 -20.41 36.52 11.06
C VAL A 369 -19.80 37.42 12.13
N PHE A 370 -20.24 37.25 13.37
CA PHE A 370 -19.84 38.09 14.51
C PHE A 370 -19.11 37.31 15.61
N ASP A 371 -18.88 36.02 15.37
CA ASP A 371 -18.21 35.07 16.25
C ASP A 371 -17.07 34.39 15.48
N PHE A 372 -15.89 34.30 16.09
CA PHE A 372 -14.74 33.60 15.51
C PHE A 372 -14.95 32.09 15.44
N SER A 373 -15.83 31.52 16.26
CA SER A 373 -16.15 30.08 16.21
C SER A 373 -16.77 29.66 14.87
N GLN A 374 -17.50 30.59 14.24
CA GLN A 374 -18.18 30.41 12.95
C GLN A 374 -17.35 30.96 11.77
N ALA A 375 -16.26 31.68 12.05
CA ALA A 375 -15.50 32.41 11.05
C ALA A 375 -14.37 31.57 10.45
N ARG A 376 -14.41 31.39 9.13
CA ARG A 376 -13.31 30.81 8.36
C ARG A 376 -12.31 31.85 7.88
N PHE A 377 -12.78 33.06 7.57
CA PHE A 377 -11.95 34.12 7.02
C PHE A 377 -11.98 35.39 7.86
N ILE A 378 -10.87 36.13 7.84
CA ILE A 378 -10.67 37.44 8.46
C ILE A 378 -10.02 38.42 7.49
N VAL A 379 -10.87 39.17 6.79
CA VAL A 379 -10.48 40.03 5.67
C VAL A 379 -10.80 41.50 5.96
N LYS A 380 -10.19 42.43 5.21
CA LYS A 380 -10.64 43.83 5.24
C LYS A 380 -11.99 43.94 4.55
N HIS A 381 -12.79 44.95 4.92
CA HIS A 381 -14.07 45.24 4.28
C HIS A 381 -13.97 45.35 2.74
N GLU A 382 -12.90 45.96 2.23
CA GLU A 382 -12.66 46.08 0.78
C GLU A 382 -12.29 44.74 0.12
N GLU A 383 -11.55 43.89 0.82
CA GLU A 383 -11.05 42.61 0.31
C GLU A 383 -12.16 41.54 0.32
N ALA A 384 -13.21 41.71 1.14
CA ALA A 384 -14.32 40.77 1.23
C ALA A 384 -15.04 40.57 -0.11
N LYS A 385 -15.19 41.63 -0.92
CA LYS A 385 -15.80 41.55 -2.26
C LYS A 385 -14.93 40.79 -3.27
N CYS A 386 -13.65 40.65 -2.98
CA CYS A 386 -12.68 39.97 -3.82
C CYS A 386 -12.58 38.48 -3.51
N LEU A 387 -13.14 38.02 -2.40
CA LEU A 387 -13.18 36.61 -2.04
C LEU A 387 -14.49 36.03 -2.57
N ILE A 388 -14.41 35.01 -3.42
CA ILE A 388 -15.58 34.37 -4.03
C ILE A 388 -15.49 32.85 -3.88
N GLN A 389 -16.66 32.21 -3.81
CA GLN A 389 -16.81 30.77 -3.71
C GLN A 389 -17.65 30.28 -4.90
N LYS A 390 -17.21 29.21 -5.55
CA LYS A 390 -17.98 28.50 -6.59
C LYS A 390 -18.82 27.38 -5.98
N ASP A 391 -19.76 26.86 -6.78
CA ASP A 391 -20.67 25.77 -6.39
C ASP A 391 -19.94 24.46 -6.01
N ASP A 392 -18.68 24.29 -6.43
CA ASP A 392 -17.81 23.17 -6.04
C ASP A 392 -17.17 23.34 -4.65
N GLY A 393 -17.48 24.44 -3.94
CA GLY A 393 -16.93 24.78 -2.64
C GLY A 393 -15.51 25.36 -2.68
N SER A 394 -14.95 25.61 -3.87
CA SER A 394 -13.62 26.19 -4.01
C SER A 394 -13.64 27.71 -3.85
N TYR A 395 -12.58 28.24 -3.22
CA TYR A 395 -12.40 29.68 -2.99
C TYR A 395 -11.38 30.26 -3.98
N ALA A 396 -11.64 31.48 -4.42
CA ALA A 396 -10.74 32.25 -5.27
C ALA A 396 -10.66 33.71 -4.81
N LEU A 397 -9.51 34.33 -5.03
CA LEU A 397 -9.26 35.73 -4.72
C LEU A 397 -9.09 36.53 -6.01
N ILE A 398 -10.11 37.34 -6.34
CA ILE A 398 -10.17 38.11 -7.58
C ILE A 398 -9.57 39.52 -7.41
N PRO A 399 -9.08 40.15 -8.50
CA PRO A 399 -8.71 41.55 -8.48
C PRO A 399 -9.88 42.47 -8.11
N LYS A 400 -9.61 43.59 -7.44
CA LYS A 400 -10.65 44.54 -6.94
C LYS A 400 -11.60 45.06 -8.02
N ASP A 401 -11.14 45.12 -9.26
CA ASP A 401 -11.89 45.69 -10.40
C ASP A 401 -12.47 44.61 -11.33
N ALA A 402 -12.29 43.33 -11.01
CA ALA A 402 -12.76 42.22 -11.82
C ALA A 402 -14.22 41.86 -11.49
N ASP A 403 -15.01 41.52 -12.51
CA ASP A 403 -16.39 41.06 -12.37
C ASP A 403 -16.41 39.53 -12.20
N PRO A 404 -16.87 39.00 -11.05
CA PRO A 404 -16.95 37.55 -10.81
C PRO A 404 -17.72 36.79 -11.88
N GLN A 405 -18.70 37.44 -12.54
CA GLN A 405 -19.56 36.79 -13.55
C GLN A 405 -18.94 36.74 -14.94
N LYS A 406 -17.83 37.45 -15.18
CA LYS A 406 -17.18 37.54 -16.50
C LYS A 406 -15.79 36.93 -16.54
N MET A 407 -15.36 36.26 -15.47
CA MET A 407 -14.04 35.63 -15.41
C MET A 407 -13.96 34.44 -16.36
N THR A 408 -12.86 34.41 -17.11
CA THR A 408 -12.44 33.24 -17.88
C THR A 408 -11.94 32.13 -16.93
N GLN A 409 -11.85 30.90 -17.43
CA GLN A 409 -11.38 29.77 -16.63
C GLN A 409 -9.90 29.92 -16.22
N GLU A 410 -9.05 30.49 -17.07
CA GLU A 410 -7.64 30.79 -16.74
C GLU A 410 -7.53 31.84 -15.62
N GLU A 411 -8.33 32.91 -15.69
CA GLU A 411 -8.39 33.93 -14.63
C GLU A 411 -8.89 33.32 -13.31
N TRP A 412 -9.79 32.35 -13.37
CA TRP A 412 -10.26 31.62 -12.20
C TRP A 412 -9.17 30.75 -11.57
N GLU A 413 -8.43 29.98 -12.38
CA GLU A 413 -7.31 29.17 -11.89
C GLU A 413 -6.22 30.05 -11.28
N GLN A 414 -5.90 31.17 -11.92
CA GLN A 414 -5.00 32.16 -11.36
C GLN A 414 -5.53 32.75 -10.04
N ALA A 415 -6.82 33.07 -9.96
CA ALA A 415 -7.45 33.58 -8.74
C ALA A 415 -7.46 32.53 -7.61
N LYS A 416 -7.56 31.24 -7.94
CA LYS A 416 -7.41 30.12 -6.99
C LYS A 416 -5.96 29.99 -6.50
N CYS A 417 -4.97 30.14 -7.40
CA CYS A 417 -3.57 30.22 -7.03
C CYS A 417 -3.28 31.42 -6.11
N ASN A 418 -3.84 32.59 -6.42
CA ASN A 418 -3.72 33.79 -5.60
C ASN A 418 -4.36 33.59 -4.22
N PHE A 419 -5.53 32.94 -4.16
CA PHE A 419 -6.15 32.55 -2.89
C PHE A 419 -5.21 31.65 -2.09
N ASN A 420 -4.63 30.61 -2.69
CA ASN A 420 -3.73 29.69 -2.00
C ASN A 420 -2.47 30.38 -1.45
N GLN A 421 -1.93 31.36 -2.18
CA GLN A 421 -0.79 32.17 -1.72
C GLN A 421 -1.17 33.07 -0.53
N GLU A 422 -2.35 33.69 -0.60
CA GLU A 422 -2.84 34.62 0.42
C GLU A 422 -3.59 33.93 1.57
N LYS A 423 -3.83 32.63 1.46
CA LYS A 423 -4.64 31.78 2.35
C LYS A 423 -4.27 31.97 3.81
N VAL A 424 -2.97 31.95 4.11
CA VAL A 424 -2.42 32.13 5.47
C VAL A 424 -2.77 33.50 6.06
N ARG A 425 -2.88 34.55 5.22
CA ARG A 425 -3.20 35.91 5.65
C ARG A 425 -4.71 36.13 5.85
N ILE A 426 -5.53 35.48 5.04
CA ILE A 426 -6.98 35.72 4.96
C ILE A 426 -7.80 34.72 5.78
N GLN A 427 -7.32 33.49 6.00
CA GLN A 427 -7.98 32.54 6.88
C GLN A 427 -7.82 32.94 8.35
N THR A 428 -8.78 32.56 9.18
CA THR A 428 -8.60 32.70 10.63
C THR A 428 -7.48 31.78 11.11
N PRO A 429 -6.71 32.17 12.14
CA PRO A 429 -5.63 31.34 12.68
C PRO A 429 -6.07 29.93 13.06
N ARG A 430 -7.34 29.79 13.50
CA ARG A 430 -8.01 28.52 13.75
C ARG A 430 -7.99 27.58 12.56
N PHE A 431 -8.55 28.01 11.42
CA PHE A 431 -8.72 27.13 10.28
C PHE A 431 -7.39 26.78 9.62
N ASN A 432 -6.51 27.77 9.46
CA ASN A 432 -5.17 27.55 8.92
C ASN A 432 -4.40 26.48 9.73
N PHE A 433 -4.47 26.59 11.05
CA PHE A 433 -3.82 25.64 11.94
C PHE A 433 -4.40 24.21 11.86
N MET A 434 -5.73 24.08 11.93
CA MET A 434 -6.39 22.78 11.82
C MET A 434 -6.10 22.10 10.48
N GLU A 435 -6.04 22.89 9.40
CA GLU A 435 -5.68 22.40 8.07
C GLU A 435 -4.24 21.93 8.02
N LYS A 436 -3.29 22.65 8.64
CA LYS A 436 -1.88 22.22 8.75
C LYS A 436 -1.73 20.90 9.53
N ILE A 437 -2.44 20.74 10.65
CA ILE A 437 -2.47 19.47 11.40
C ILE A 437 -2.97 18.34 10.52
N GLN A 438 -4.09 18.57 9.83
CA GLN A 438 -4.72 17.56 8.99
C GLN A 438 -3.84 17.18 7.80
N GLU A 439 -3.20 18.15 7.13
CA GLU A 439 -2.24 17.91 6.05
C GLU A 439 -1.04 17.09 6.53
N ASN A 440 -0.49 17.40 7.71
CA ASN A 440 0.62 16.64 8.30
C ASN A 440 0.20 15.20 8.63
N LEU A 441 -0.98 15.01 9.22
CA LEU A 441 -1.52 13.69 9.52
C LEU A 441 -1.73 12.87 8.25
N GLN A 442 -2.30 13.46 7.20
CA GLN A 442 -2.51 12.79 5.91
C GLN A 442 -1.18 12.39 5.25
N LYS A 443 -0.18 13.28 5.24
CA LYS A 443 1.16 12.96 4.74
C LYS A 443 1.78 11.80 5.50
N GLN A 444 1.60 11.75 6.82
CA GLN A 444 2.14 10.67 7.63
C GLN A 444 1.45 9.33 7.37
N ILE A 445 0.12 9.33 7.23
CA ILE A 445 -0.65 8.13 6.85
C ILE A 445 -0.18 7.61 5.49
N GLN A 446 -0.05 8.48 4.49
CA GLN A 446 0.42 8.11 3.16
C GLN A 446 1.84 7.53 3.18
N ARG A 447 2.77 8.16 3.92
CA ARG A 447 4.14 7.65 4.07
C ARG A 447 4.15 6.27 4.70
N LYS A 448 3.37 6.03 5.76
CA LYS A 448 3.23 4.71 6.38
C LYS A 448 2.67 3.68 5.41
N GLU A 449 1.60 3.99 4.68
CA GLU A 449 1.02 3.06 3.73
C GLU A 449 2.03 2.66 2.63
N GLN A 450 2.81 3.62 2.13
CA GLN A 450 3.88 3.37 1.16
C GLN A 450 4.95 2.42 1.70
N HIS A 451 5.41 2.62 2.94
CA HIS A 451 6.46 1.77 3.52
C HIS A 451 5.93 0.37 3.89
N LEU A 452 4.67 0.24 4.31
CA LEU A 452 4.02 -1.06 4.51
C LEU A 452 3.95 -1.84 3.20
N SER A 453 3.46 -1.20 2.13
CA SER A 453 3.37 -1.82 0.81
C SER A 453 4.75 -2.29 0.31
N LEU A 454 5.78 -1.45 0.46
CA LEU A 454 7.14 -1.79 0.06
C LEU A 454 7.70 -2.97 0.86
N ARG A 455 7.46 -2.98 2.18
CA ARG A 455 7.86 -4.09 3.06
C ARG A 455 7.22 -5.40 2.64
N GLU A 456 5.92 -5.41 2.35
CA GLU A 456 5.19 -6.61 1.90
C GLU A 456 5.73 -7.15 0.58
N ILE A 457 6.02 -6.27 -0.38
CA ILE A 457 6.62 -6.63 -1.67
C ILE A 457 7.97 -7.31 -1.46
N LEU A 458 8.86 -6.71 -0.66
CA LEU A 458 10.19 -7.25 -0.41
C LEU A 458 10.16 -8.55 0.42
N GLN A 459 9.25 -8.68 1.39
CA GLN A 459 9.06 -9.93 2.12
C GLN A 459 8.59 -11.07 1.21
N THR A 460 7.72 -10.77 0.25
CA THR A 460 7.26 -11.73 -0.75
C THR A 460 8.42 -12.15 -1.65
N GLN A 461 9.20 -11.19 -2.16
CA GLN A 461 10.39 -11.47 -2.97
C GLN A 461 11.42 -12.32 -2.22
N ARG A 462 11.71 -11.98 -0.96
CA ARG A 462 12.59 -12.76 -0.09
C ARG A 462 12.11 -14.21 0.05
N SER A 463 10.81 -14.41 0.28
CA SER A 463 10.22 -15.74 0.46
C SER A 463 10.29 -16.57 -0.83
N GLU A 464 10.03 -15.95 -1.98
CA GLU A 464 10.17 -16.60 -3.29
C GLU A 464 11.62 -17.00 -3.59
N MET A 465 12.58 -16.12 -3.27
CA MET A 465 14.01 -16.40 -3.43
C MET A 465 14.52 -17.49 -2.50
N HIS A 466 14.09 -17.52 -1.23
CA HIS A 466 14.40 -18.64 -0.33
C HIS A 466 13.87 -19.97 -0.89
N ARG A 467 12.63 -20.00 -1.39
CA ARG A 467 12.06 -21.20 -2.02
C ARG A 467 12.84 -21.61 -3.27
N ALA A 468 13.31 -20.66 -4.08
CA ALA A 468 14.12 -20.95 -5.25
C ALA A 468 15.50 -21.54 -4.88
N ARG A 469 16.12 -21.00 -3.83
CA ARG A 469 17.38 -21.49 -3.26
C ARG A 469 17.24 -22.92 -2.74
N GLU A 470 16.21 -23.21 -1.94
CA GLU A 470 15.94 -24.56 -1.41
C GLU A 470 15.78 -25.61 -2.54
N LYS A 471 15.01 -25.27 -3.59
CA LYS A 471 14.85 -26.14 -4.76
C LYS A 471 16.18 -26.38 -5.48
N MET A 472 17.04 -25.37 -5.54
CA MET A 472 18.35 -25.48 -6.17
C MET A 472 19.30 -26.38 -5.34
N GLU A 473 19.28 -26.25 -4.02
CA GLU A 473 20.03 -27.13 -3.09
C GLU A 473 19.57 -28.59 -3.19
N GLU A 474 18.26 -28.83 -3.28
CA GLU A 474 17.71 -30.18 -3.51
C GLU A 474 18.22 -30.76 -4.83
N THR A 475 18.19 -29.96 -5.91
CA THR A 475 18.65 -30.40 -7.23
C THR A 475 20.16 -30.65 -7.26
N LEU A 476 20.94 -29.85 -6.54
CA LEU A 476 22.37 -30.05 -6.35
C LEU A 476 22.67 -31.37 -5.62
N SER A 477 21.95 -31.66 -4.53
CA SER A 477 22.07 -32.91 -3.79
C SER A 477 21.77 -34.13 -4.68
N ILE A 478 20.74 -34.04 -5.53
CA ILE A 478 20.41 -35.07 -6.52
C ILE A 478 21.56 -35.25 -7.53
N ALA A 479 22.12 -34.16 -8.06
CA ALA A 479 23.24 -34.22 -9.01
C ALA A 479 24.52 -34.81 -8.40
N GLN A 480 24.84 -34.44 -7.15
CA GLN A 480 25.96 -35.01 -6.40
C GLN A 480 25.77 -36.50 -6.12
N THR A 481 24.56 -36.93 -5.76
CA THR A 481 24.23 -38.35 -5.57
C THR A 481 24.37 -39.15 -6.87
N ARG A 482 23.96 -38.55 -8.00
CA ARG A 482 24.15 -39.14 -9.34
C ARG A 482 25.64 -39.28 -9.70
N LYS A 483 26.45 -38.26 -9.41
CA LYS A 483 27.92 -38.33 -9.57
C LYS A 483 28.52 -39.46 -8.73
N ALA A 484 28.15 -39.56 -7.45
CA ALA A 484 28.65 -40.59 -6.55
C ALA A 484 28.29 -42.00 -7.05
N THR A 485 27.09 -42.19 -7.57
CA THR A 485 26.63 -43.47 -8.15
C THR A 485 27.45 -43.88 -9.38
N LEU A 486 27.83 -42.91 -10.23
CA LEU A 486 28.64 -43.15 -11.42
C LEU A 486 30.11 -43.44 -11.08
N LEU A 487 30.65 -42.79 -10.04
CA LEU A 487 32.03 -43.00 -9.58
C LEU A 487 32.19 -44.29 -8.75
N SER A 488 31.14 -44.73 -8.06
CA SER A 488 31.18 -45.85 -7.11
C SER A 488 31.08 -47.23 -7.77
N ASN A 489 31.23 -47.34 -9.10
CA ASN A 489 31.19 -48.64 -9.79
C ASN A 489 32.42 -48.94 -10.67
N PRO A 490 33.57 -49.27 -10.05
CA PRO A 490 34.57 -50.14 -10.64
C PRO A 490 34.76 -51.38 -9.74
N ARG A 491 34.15 -52.50 -10.13
CA ARG A 491 34.37 -53.87 -9.59
C ARG A 491 33.81 -54.18 -8.18
N LEU A 492 32.61 -54.77 -8.16
CA LEU A 492 32.33 -55.89 -7.25
C LEU A 492 31.77 -57.06 -8.06
N SER A 493 32.67 -57.99 -8.39
CA SER A 493 32.32 -59.35 -8.76
C SER A 493 31.76 -60.04 -7.52
N GLN A 494 30.48 -60.41 -7.53
CA GLN A 494 30.06 -61.61 -6.82
C GLN A 494 29.00 -62.34 -7.63
N ARG A 495 29.47 -63.41 -8.26
CA ARG A 495 28.68 -64.54 -8.73
C ARG A 495 27.76 -64.99 -7.59
N SER A 496 26.47 -64.65 -7.66
CA SER A 496 25.43 -65.31 -6.89
C SER A 496 24.56 -66.15 -7.83
N VAL A 497 24.39 -67.38 -7.39
CA VAL A 497 23.67 -68.47 -8.04
C VAL A 497 22.20 -68.09 -8.25
N LEU A 498 21.67 -68.43 -9.43
CA LEU A 498 20.24 -68.50 -9.76
C LEU A 498 19.41 -69.04 -8.58
N LYS A 499 18.50 -68.22 -8.03
CA LYS A 499 17.26 -68.61 -7.32
C LYS A 499 16.34 -67.37 -7.14
N PRO A 500 15.02 -67.58 -6.99
CA PRO A 500 13.97 -67.01 -7.86
C PRO A 500 13.63 -65.54 -7.56
N GLU A 501 12.93 -64.93 -8.53
CA GLU A 501 12.47 -63.54 -8.55
C GLU A 501 12.00 -62.99 -7.19
N PRO A 502 12.33 -61.73 -6.86
CA PRO A 502 11.79 -61.08 -5.68
C PRO A 502 10.28 -60.91 -5.84
N HIS A 503 9.52 -61.45 -4.88
CA HIS A 503 8.08 -61.18 -4.74
C HIS A 503 7.83 -59.67 -4.79
N ALA A 504 6.89 -59.23 -5.64
CA ALA A 504 6.56 -57.83 -5.82
C ALA A 504 6.19 -57.19 -4.46
N SER A 505 6.87 -56.10 -4.11
CA SER A 505 6.66 -55.37 -2.85
C SER A 505 5.28 -54.70 -2.85
N TYR A 506 4.62 -54.63 -1.69
CA TYR A 506 3.31 -53.97 -1.51
C TYR A 506 3.27 -52.56 -2.13
N LYS A 507 4.39 -51.82 -2.09
CA LYS A 507 4.52 -50.49 -2.73
C LYS A 507 4.41 -50.54 -4.25
N GLN A 508 5.03 -51.55 -4.87
CA GLN A 508 4.96 -51.76 -6.33
C GLN A 508 3.54 -52.15 -6.77
N ILE A 509 2.81 -52.90 -5.94
CA ILE A 509 1.42 -53.26 -6.21
C ILE A 509 0.54 -51.99 -6.19
N VAL A 510 0.72 -51.11 -5.21
CA VAL A 510 -0.02 -49.83 -5.13
C VAL A 510 0.27 -48.93 -6.33
N GLU A 511 1.53 -48.74 -6.71
CA GLU A 511 1.92 -47.92 -7.86
C GLU A 511 1.31 -48.45 -9.17
N LYS A 512 1.19 -49.77 -9.33
CA LYS A 512 0.54 -50.37 -10.50
C LYS A 512 -0.97 -50.12 -10.52
N PHE A 513 -1.65 -50.19 -9.37
CA PHE A 513 -3.07 -49.82 -9.27
C PHE A 513 -3.30 -48.33 -9.52
N GLU A 514 -2.38 -47.45 -9.13
CA GLU A 514 -2.45 -46.01 -9.44
C GLU A 514 -2.34 -45.73 -10.94
N SER A 515 -1.49 -46.48 -11.65
CA SER A 515 -1.32 -46.29 -13.09
C SER A 515 -2.60 -46.60 -13.90
N LEU A 516 -3.46 -47.49 -13.40
CA LEU A 516 -4.71 -47.89 -14.06
C LEU A 516 -5.82 -46.83 -14.04
N ILE A 517 -5.72 -45.83 -13.16
CA ILE A 517 -6.75 -44.79 -12.99
C ILE A 517 -6.32 -43.41 -13.51
N LEU A 518 -5.02 -43.18 -13.69
CA LEU A 518 -4.46 -41.91 -14.16
C LEU A 518 -4.60 -41.74 -15.67
N THR A 519 -4.69 -42.84 -16.42
CA THR A 519 -4.79 -42.87 -17.89
C THR A 519 -5.84 -43.89 -18.32
N ALA A 520 -6.27 -43.86 -19.59
CA ALA A 520 -7.11 -44.92 -20.16
C ALA A 520 -6.25 -46.20 -20.29
N PRO A 521 -6.43 -47.21 -19.42
CA PRO A 521 -5.48 -48.32 -19.33
C PRO A 521 -5.61 -49.24 -20.54
N LYS A 522 -4.49 -49.63 -21.16
CA LYS A 522 -4.53 -50.62 -22.24
C LYS A 522 -4.75 -52.02 -21.65
N LYS A 523 -5.21 -52.95 -22.47
CA LYS A 523 -5.47 -54.34 -22.04
C LYS A 523 -4.21 -55.00 -21.47
N GLU A 524 -3.04 -54.67 -22.01
CA GLU A 524 -1.75 -55.18 -21.54
C GLU A 524 -1.37 -54.64 -20.15
N ASP A 525 -1.80 -53.43 -19.81
CA ASP A 525 -1.50 -52.83 -18.51
C ASP A 525 -2.38 -53.43 -17.41
N ILE A 526 -3.63 -53.76 -17.73
CA ILE A 526 -4.55 -54.50 -16.84
C ILE A 526 -3.99 -55.90 -16.56
N GLU A 527 -3.49 -56.61 -17.57
CA GLU A 527 -2.92 -57.95 -17.39
C GLU A 527 -1.62 -57.92 -16.58
N LYS A 528 -0.76 -56.91 -16.77
CA LYS A 528 0.44 -56.72 -15.94
C LYS A 528 0.11 -56.52 -14.46
N VAL A 529 -0.97 -55.79 -14.15
CA VAL A 529 -1.41 -55.63 -12.75
C VAL A 529 -1.94 -56.95 -12.19
N ARG A 530 -2.68 -57.73 -13.00
CA ARG A 530 -3.16 -59.06 -12.62
C ARG A 530 -2.00 -60.02 -12.34
N ASP A 531 -0.96 -60.03 -13.17
CA ASP A 531 0.24 -60.86 -12.98
C ASP A 531 1.00 -60.47 -11.71
N VAL A 532 1.11 -59.17 -11.42
CA VAL A 532 1.73 -58.65 -10.20
C VAL A 532 0.94 -59.07 -8.96
N VAL A 533 -0.41 -59.02 -8.99
CA VAL A 533 -1.25 -59.49 -7.88
C VAL A 533 -1.13 -61.00 -7.70
N LYS A 534 -1.13 -61.78 -8.79
CA LYS A 534 -1.01 -63.25 -8.76
C LYS A 534 0.32 -63.71 -8.15
N ASN A 535 1.42 -63.05 -8.51
CA ASN A 535 2.78 -63.39 -8.08
C ASN A 535 3.20 -62.72 -6.75
N SER A 536 2.32 -61.92 -6.14
CA SER A 536 2.57 -61.27 -4.85
C SER A 536 2.44 -62.22 -3.65
N SER A 537 2.97 -61.78 -2.50
CA SER A 537 2.84 -62.48 -1.21
C SER A 537 1.54 -62.17 -0.45
N ILE A 538 0.54 -61.57 -1.11
CA ILE A 538 -0.76 -61.22 -0.51
C ILE A 538 -1.57 -62.49 -0.20
N PRO A 539 -2.32 -62.55 0.92
CA PRO A 539 -3.20 -63.69 1.23
C PRO A 539 -4.24 -63.94 0.12
N PRO A 540 -4.62 -65.22 -0.13
CA PRO A 540 -5.53 -65.57 -1.22
C PRO A 540 -6.89 -64.87 -1.15
N GLU A 541 -7.40 -64.58 0.05
CA GLU A 541 -8.64 -63.81 0.24
C GLU A 541 -8.51 -62.36 -0.26
N SER A 542 -7.37 -61.72 -0.02
CA SER A 542 -7.09 -60.36 -0.47
C SER A 542 -6.76 -60.33 -1.97
N LYS A 543 -6.11 -61.37 -2.52
CA LYS A 543 -5.96 -61.54 -3.97
C LYS A 543 -7.31 -61.61 -4.68
N GLY A 544 -8.24 -62.42 -4.17
CA GLY A 544 -9.60 -62.52 -4.73
C GLY A 544 -10.40 -61.22 -4.67
N LYS A 545 -10.14 -60.34 -3.69
CA LYS A 545 -10.73 -58.99 -3.63
C LYS A 545 -10.10 -58.04 -4.63
N LEU A 546 -8.77 -58.11 -4.82
CA LEU A 546 -8.04 -57.30 -5.79
C LEU A 546 -8.38 -57.70 -7.23
N ASP A 547 -8.51 -58.98 -7.53
CA ASP A 547 -8.93 -59.45 -8.85
C ASP A 547 -10.34 -58.94 -9.21
N LYS A 548 -11.28 -58.95 -8.25
CA LYS A 548 -12.61 -58.36 -8.44
C LYS A 548 -12.58 -56.85 -8.70
N LEU A 549 -11.59 -56.14 -8.18
CA LEU A 549 -11.39 -54.71 -8.46
C LEU A 549 -10.80 -54.51 -9.85
N ILE A 550 -9.88 -55.37 -10.29
CA ILE A 550 -9.30 -55.35 -11.64
C ILE A 550 -10.40 -55.57 -12.70
N GLU A 551 -11.35 -56.48 -12.47
CA GLU A 551 -12.48 -56.74 -13.39
C GLU A 551 -13.44 -55.55 -13.57
N GLN A 552 -13.41 -54.55 -12.68
CA GLN A 552 -14.23 -53.35 -12.80
C GLN A 552 -13.67 -52.32 -13.78
N ILE A 553 -12.45 -52.53 -14.29
CA ILE A 553 -11.77 -51.65 -15.23
C ILE A 553 -12.08 -52.09 -16.65
N THR A 554 -12.55 -51.15 -17.47
CA THR A 554 -12.71 -51.38 -18.92
C THR A 554 -11.46 -50.91 -19.66
N PRO A 555 -10.87 -51.72 -20.56
CA PRO A 555 -9.73 -51.28 -21.37
C PRO A 555 -10.07 -50.02 -22.18
N GLU A 556 -9.07 -49.16 -22.38
CA GLU A 556 -9.13 -47.95 -23.22
C GLU A 556 -10.15 -46.89 -22.77
N LYS A 557 -10.75 -47.05 -21.60
CA LYS A 557 -11.71 -46.09 -21.03
C LYS A 557 -11.30 -45.69 -19.62
N ILE A 558 -11.26 -44.39 -19.36
CA ILE A 558 -11.03 -43.86 -18.02
C ILE A 558 -12.30 -44.11 -17.18
N MET A 559 -12.11 -44.58 -15.95
CA MET A 559 -13.20 -44.85 -15.02
C MET A 559 -13.88 -43.54 -14.58
N GLU A 560 -15.15 -43.38 -14.98
CA GLU A 560 -16.00 -42.23 -14.65
C GLU A 560 -17.23 -42.71 -13.85
N PRO A 561 -17.72 -41.94 -12.85
CA PRO A 561 -17.28 -40.60 -12.44
C PRO A 561 -16.00 -40.61 -11.58
N GLN A 562 -15.25 -39.50 -11.55
CA GLN A 562 -14.06 -39.29 -10.69
C GLN A 562 -14.24 -39.75 -9.23
N LYS A 563 -15.44 -39.61 -8.65
CA LYS A 563 -15.75 -40.07 -7.28
C LYS A 563 -15.66 -41.59 -7.13
N GLN A 564 -16.17 -42.36 -8.11
CA GLN A 564 -16.06 -43.82 -8.13
C GLN A 564 -14.61 -44.27 -8.37
N ARG A 565 -13.88 -43.55 -9.22
CA ARG A 565 -12.45 -43.78 -9.48
C ARG A 565 -11.58 -43.66 -8.23
N LEU A 566 -11.80 -42.62 -7.42
CA LEU A 566 -11.08 -42.42 -6.17
C LEU A 566 -11.48 -43.46 -5.10
N GLN A 567 -12.77 -43.79 -5.03
CA GLN A 567 -13.26 -44.83 -4.13
C GLN A 567 -12.67 -46.21 -4.46
N TRP A 568 -12.58 -46.54 -5.75
CA TRP A 568 -11.94 -47.77 -6.23
C TRP A 568 -10.47 -47.84 -5.83
N LEU A 569 -9.70 -46.76 -6.04
CA LEU A 569 -8.28 -46.71 -5.65
C LEU A 569 -8.11 -46.85 -4.14
N TYR A 570 -8.98 -46.19 -3.37
CA TYR A 570 -8.96 -46.28 -1.91
C TYR A 570 -9.23 -47.71 -1.44
N SER A 571 -10.20 -48.41 -2.05
CA SER A 571 -10.49 -49.82 -1.77
C SER A 571 -9.33 -50.74 -2.12
N ALA A 572 -8.64 -50.50 -3.23
CA ALA A 572 -7.43 -51.25 -3.62
C ALA A 572 -6.30 -51.03 -2.61
N LYS A 573 -5.96 -49.77 -2.30
CA LYS A 573 -4.93 -49.42 -1.32
C LYS A 573 -5.20 -50.01 0.06
N ARG A 574 -6.44 -49.93 0.52
CA ARG A 574 -6.86 -50.51 1.81
C ARG A 574 -6.70 -52.02 1.83
N THR A 575 -7.13 -52.71 0.77
CA THR A 575 -6.99 -54.18 0.67
C THR A 575 -5.52 -54.61 0.68
N ILE A 576 -4.64 -53.84 0.04
CA ILE A 576 -3.19 -54.09 0.01
C ILE A 576 -2.56 -53.81 1.39
N MET A 577 -2.94 -52.72 2.06
CA MET A 577 -2.42 -52.36 3.40
C MET A 577 -2.90 -53.31 4.50
N ASP A 578 -4.18 -53.70 4.49
CA ASP A 578 -4.75 -54.62 5.48
C ASP A 578 -4.14 -56.04 5.36
N SER A 579 -3.51 -56.34 4.23
CA SER A 579 -2.77 -57.59 3.99
C SER A 579 -1.28 -57.54 4.36
N SER A 580 -0.76 -56.38 4.79
CA SER A 580 0.62 -56.28 5.25
C SER A 580 0.80 -56.95 6.62
N PRO A 581 1.90 -57.69 6.86
CA PRO A 581 2.15 -58.31 8.15
C PRO A 581 2.31 -57.22 9.23
N LYS A 582 1.47 -57.26 10.27
CA LYS A 582 1.66 -56.42 11.46
C LYS A 582 2.96 -56.83 12.15
N PRO A 583 3.82 -55.89 12.56
CA PRO A 583 5.00 -56.22 13.33
C PRO A 583 4.58 -56.83 14.68
N GLU A 584 5.00 -58.06 14.95
CA GLU A 584 4.95 -58.65 16.29
C GLU A 584 5.76 -57.76 17.24
N VAL A 585 5.10 -57.29 18.29
CA VAL A 585 5.75 -56.53 19.37
C VAL A 585 6.50 -57.54 20.24
N ASP A 586 7.83 -57.54 20.13
CA ASP A 586 8.73 -58.28 21.02
C ASP A 586 8.65 -57.69 22.44
N PRO A 587 8.15 -58.44 23.45
CA PRO A 587 7.87 -57.90 24.78
C PRO A 587 9.12 -57.75 25.66
N THR A 588 10.33 -57.82 25.09
CA THR A 588 11.58 -57.91 25.88
C THR A 588 12.43 -56.65 25.93
N LYS A 589 11.94 -55.49 25.44
CA LYS A 589 12.67 -54.21 25.52
C LYS A 589 11.96 -53.14 26.35
N THR A 590 11.76 -53.42 27.62
CA THR A 590 11.67 -52.39 28.67
C THR A 590 12.58 -52.81 29.83
N MET A 591 13.77 -52.21 29.88
CA MET A 591 14.55 -51.83 31.07
C MET A 591 16.03 -51.73 30.72
N LYS A 592 16.52 -50.50 30.54
CA LYS A 592 17.46 -49.85 31.46
C LYS A 592 17.60 -48.38 31.11
#